data_AF-A0A392QW53-F1
#
_entry.id   AF-A0A392QW53-F1
#
_cell.length_a   1.000
_cell.length_b   1.000
_cell.length_c   1.000
_cell.angle_alpha   90.00
_cell.angle_beta   90.00
_cell.angle_gamma   90.00
#
_symmetry.space_group_name_H-M   'P 1'
#
loop_
_entity.id
_entity.type
_entity.pdbx_description
1 polymer ?
#
loop_
_entity_poly.entity_id
_entity_poly.type
_entity_poly.pdbx_seq_one_letter_code
_entity_poly.pdbx_strand_id
1 'polypeptide(L)'
;VTPKVGQEENEKLVAPITKEEVKNALFQMHPDKAPGPDGFNPAFYQHFWNLCGNDIFEAAKEWLERGYFPSSLNETNICLIPKCENPNSMKDMRPISLCNVLYKMISKLLANRLKECIGKCVSEEQSAFVEGRSILDNALIAIEIIHALKRKTRGRKGEIALKIDISKAY
;
A
#
# COMPACT_ATOMS: atom_id res chain seq x y z
N VAL A 1 -19.12 10.42 -15.16
CA VAL A 1 -17.97 9.56 -14.79
C VAL A 1 -18.13 8.26 -15.55
N THR A 2 -17.22 7.95 -16.46
CA THR A 2 -17.27 6.67 -17.21
C THR A 2 -16.51 5.61 -16.41
N PRO A 3 -17.08 4.42 -16.19
CA PRO A 3 -16.39 3.33 -15.50
C PRO A 3 -15.05 3.00 -16.19
N LYS A 4 -13.97 2.94 -15.41
CA LYS A 4 -12.62 2.60 -15.89
C LYS A 4 -12.27 1.12 -15.74
N VAL A 5 -12.97 0.43 -14.83
CA VAL A 5 -12.83 -1.01 -14.57
C VAL A 5 -13.84 -1.74 -15.45
N GLY A 6 -13.35 -2.61 -16.33
CA GLY A 6 -14.20 -3.42 -17.20
C GLY A 6 -14.91 -4.54 -16.45
N GLN A 7 -15.87 -5.18 -17.10
CA GLN A 7 -16.63 -6.30 -16.52
C GLN A 7 -15.70 -7.46 -16.11
N GLU A 8 -14.77 -7.87 -16.98
CA GLU A 8 -13.83 -8.97 -16.70
C GLU A 8 -12.93 -8.66 -15.49
N GLU A 9 -12.47 -7.41 -15.35
CA GLU A 9 -11.66 -6.99 -14.20
C GLU A 9 -12.50 -7.01 -12.92
N ASN A 10 -13.74 -6.53 -13.00
CA ASN A 10 -14.66 -6.57 -11.87
C ASN A 10 -14.94 -8.00 -11.43
N GLU A 11 -15.17 -8.93 -12.37
CA GLU A 11 -15.35 -10.36 -12.11
C GLU A 11 -14.12 -10.97 -11.42
N LYS A 12 -12.89 -10.60 -11.83
CA LYS A 12 -11.65 -11.04 -11.18
C LYS A 12 -11.50 -10.47 -9.77
N LEU A 13 -11.83 -9.19 -9.56
CA LEU A 13 -11.72 -8.54 -8.25
C LEU A 13 -12.64 -9.21 -7.21
N VAL A 14 -13.86 -9.58 -7.61
CA VAL A 14 -14.89 -10.17 -6.73
C VAL A 14 -14.88 -11.70 -6.71
N ALA A 15 -14.02 -12.35 -7.50
CA ALA A 15 -13.91 -13.80 -7.52
C ALA A 15 -13.56 -14.36 -6.13
N PRO A 16 -13.96 -15.59 -5.78
CA PRO A 16 -13.50 -16.23 -4.55
C PRO A 16 -11.97 -16.23 -4.44
N ILE A 17 -11.44 -16.04 -3.23
CA ILE A 17 -9.99 -16.14 -3.02
C ILE A 17 -9.50 -17.57 -3.14
N THR A 18 -8.26 -17.73 -3.57
CA THR A 18 -7.60 -19.03 -3.69
C THR A 18 -6.47 -19.18 -2.65
N LYS A 19 -6.18 -20.42 -2.27
CA LYS A 19 -5.04 -20.73 -1.38
C LYS A 19 -3.71 -20.26 -1.96
N GLU A 20 -3.59 -20.29 -3.28
CA GLU A 20 -2.40 -19.85 -4.00
C GLU A 20 -2.20 -18.33 -3.91
N GLU A 21 -3.28 -17.54 -3.97
CA GLU A 21 -3.19 -16.09 -3.72
C GLU A 21 -2.71 -15.77 -2.30
N VAL A 22 -3.22 -16.50 -1.29
CA VAL A 22 -2.79 -16.33 0.11
C VAL A 22 -1.32 -16.69 0.28
N LYS A 23 -0.90 -17.82 -0.33
CA LYS A 23 0.50 -18.24 -0.35
C LYS A 23 1.38 -17.17 -1.01
N ASN A 24 1.02 -16.72 -2.20
CA ASN A 24 1.79 -15.71 -2.92
C ASN A 24 1.90 -14.40 -2.15
N ALA A 25 0.82 -13.97 -1.48
CA ALA A 25 0.85 -12.80 -0.62
C ALA A 25 1.86 -12.95 0.53
N LEU A 26 1.94 -14.12 1.16
CA LEU A 26 2.92 -14.42 2.22
C LEU A 26 4.36 -14.47 1.69
N PHE A 27 4.60 -15.15 0.58
CA PHE A 27 5.96 -15.33 0.03
C PHE A 27 6.52 -14.08 -0.65
N GLN A 28 5.67 -13.09 -0.96
CA GLN A 28 6.09 -11.74 -1.36
C GLN A 28 6.53 -10.87 -0.16
N MET A 29 6.27 -11.31 1.08
CA MET A 29 6.75 -10.58 2.26
C MET A 29 8.19 -10.94 2.55
N HIS A 30 8.98 -9.93 2.91
CA HIS A 30 10.33 -10.19 3.40
C HIS A 30 10.25 -10.95 4.74
N PRO A 31 11.02 -12.05 4.91
CA PRO A 31 10.92 -12.92 6.09
C PRO A 31 11.24 -12.20 7.40
N ASP A 32 12.21 -11.28 7.37
CA ASP A 32 12.73 -10.57 8.55
C ASP A 32 11.93 -9.29 8.91
N LYS A 33 10.62 -9.26 8.64
CA LYS A 33 9.78 -8.12 9.07
C LYS A 33 9.34 -8.32 10.52
N ALA A 34 9.28 -7.23 11.27
CA ALA A 34 8.84 -7.23 12.65
C ALA A 34 7.40 -7.81 12.80
N PRO A 35 7.16 -8.64 13.83
CA PRO A 35 5.86 -9.24 14.10
C PRO A 35 4.85 -8.22 14.63
N GLY A 36 3.59 -8.61 14.69
CA GLY A 36 2.55 -7.88 15.41
C GLY A 36 2.51 -8.28 16.90
N PRO A 37 1.41 -7.94 17.61
CA PRO A 37 1.19 -8.37 18.99
C PRO A 37 1.26 -9.89 19.21
N ASP A 38 0.94 -10.69 18.18
CA ASP A 38 0.99 -12.15 18.23
C ASP A 38 2.41 -12.75 18.29
N GLY A 39 3.45 -11.94 18.02
CA GLY A 39 4.85 -12.36 18.04
C GLY A 39 5.32 -13.17 16.83
N PHE A 40 4.47 -13.45 15.84
CA PHE A 40 4.84 -14.25 14.68
C PHE A 40 5.24 -13.36 13.49
N ASN A 41 6.44 -13.59 12.95
CA ASN A 41 6.96 -12.89 11.78
C ASN A 41 6.62 -13.65 10.48
N PRO A 42 6.84 -13.05 9.29
CA PRO A 42 6.57 -13.75 8.03
C PRO A 42 7.40 -15.03 7.84
N ALA A 43 8.64 -15.07 8.33
CA ALA A 43 9.50 -16.25 8.25
C ALA A 43 8.86 -17.49 8.90
N PHE A 44 8.20 -17.33 10.05
CA PHE A 44 7.47 -18.40 10.71
C PHE A 44 6.41 -19.01 9.79
N TYR A 45 5.53 -18.18 9.22
CA TYR A 45 4.46 -18.65 8.35
C TYR A 45 4.99 -19.23 7.04
N GLN A 46 6.08 -18.68 6.47
CA GLN A 46 6.71 -19.22 5.28
C GLN A 46 7.29 -20.61 5.53
N HIS A 47 7.97 -20.79 6.67
CA HIS A 47 8.57 -22.07 7.06
C HIS A 47 7.51 -23.14 7.34
N PHE A 48 6.46 -22.78 8.09
CA PHE A 48 5.40 -23.70 8.50
C PHE A 48 4.18 -23.71 7.55
N TRP A 49 4.29 -23.16 6.33
CA TRP A 49 3.17 -23.06 5.39
C TRP A 49 2.49 -24.41 5.10
N ASN A 50 3.28 -25.49 5.02
CA ASN A 50 2.73 -26.83 4.78
C ASN A 50 1.90 -27.36 5.96
N LEU A 51 2.12 -26.84 7.17
CA LEU A 51 1.41 -27.21 8.38
C LEU A 51 0.14 -26.35 8.56
N CYS A 52 0.26 -25.02 8.51
CA CYS A 52 -0.83 -24.11 8.85
C CYS A 52 -1.54 -23.47 7.66
N GLY A 53 -1.04 -23.65 6.43
CA GLY A 53 -1.53 -22.92 5.26
C GLY A 53 -2.96 -23.27 4.84
N ASN A 54 -3.47 -24.47 5.20
CA ASN A 54 -4.88 -24.81 4.99
C ASN A 54 -5.78 -24.01 5.94
N ASP A 55 -5.47 -24.05 7.24
CA ASP A 55 -6.27 -23.36 8.27
C ASP A 55 -6.28 -21.85 8.05
N ILE A 56 -5.12 -21.28 7.67
CA ILE A 56 -5.01 -19.85 7.32
C ILE A 56 -5.89 -19.51 6.12
N PHE A 57 -5.94 -20.37 5.10
CA PHE A 57 -6.78 -20.13 3.92
C PHE A 57 -8.27 -20.18 4.26
N GLU A 58 -8.73 -21.19 5.00
CA GLU A 58 -10.13 -21.30 5.42
C GLU A 58 -10.54 -20.12 6.31
N ALA A 59 -9.68 -19.71 7.25
CA ALA A 59 -9.93 -18.55 8.09
C ALA A 59 -9.97 -17.24 7.27
N ALA A 60 -9.05 -17.04 6.33
CA ALA A 60 -9.04 -15.87 5.47
C ALA A 60 -10.32 -15.77 4.62
N LYS A 61 -10.80 -16.91 4.11
CA LYS A 61 -12.06 -17.00 3.36
C LYS A 61 -13.24 -16.61 4.24
N GLU A 62 -13.34 -17.20 5.44
CA GLU A 62 -14.40 -16.88 6.40
C GLU A 62 -14.42 -15.38 6.76
N TRP A 63 -13.27 -14.78 7.03
CA TRP A 63 -13.20 -13.36 7.41
C TRP A 63 -13.61 -12.42 6.28
N LEU A 64 -13.22 -12.73 5.03
CA LEU A 64 -13.61 -11.94 3.86
C LEU A 64 -15.10 -12.10 3.54
N GLU A 65 -15.66 -13.31 3.66
CA GLU A 65 -17.09 -13.56 3.47
C GLU A 65 -17.94 -12.86 4.53
N ARG A 66 -17.48 -12.84 5.79
CA ARG A 66 -18.16 -12.12 6.88
C ARG A 66 -17.98 -10.60 6.84
N GLY A 67 -16.90 -10.12 6.22
CA GLY A 67 -16.57 -8.71 6.13
C GLY A 67 -15.91 -8.10 7.37
N TYR A 68 -15.42 -8.91 8.32
CA TYR A 68 -14.67 -8.44 9.48
C TYR A 68 -13.65 -9.46 9.98
N PHE A 69 -12.56 -8.95 10.57
CA PHE A 69 -11.53 -9.76 11.23
C PHE A 69 -11.84 -9.97 12.71
N PRO A 70 -11.31 -11.05 13.33
CA PRO A 70 -11.29 -11.19 14.78
C PRO A 70 -10.61 -9.98 15.44
N SER A 71 -11.13 -9.54 16.60
CA SER A 71 -10.61 -8.35 17.29
C SER A 71 -9.11 -8.46 17.60
N SER A 72 -8.65 -9.65 18.01
CA SER A 72 -7.24 -9.94 18.28
C SER A 72 -6.35 -9.77 17.05
N LEU A 73 -6.88 -10.04 15.86
CA LEU A 73 -6.11 -9.90 14.62
C LEU A 73 -5.85 -8.42 14.27
N ASN A 74 -6.78 -7.55 14.65
CA ASN A 74 -6.70 -6.10 14.43
C ASN A 74 -5.85 -5.37 15.49
N GLU A 75 -5.44 -6.06 16.57
CA GLU A 75 -4.52 -5.49 17.54
C GLU A 75 -3.20 -5.11 16.86
N THR A 76 -2.69 -3.93 17.19
CA THR A 76 -1.53 -3.34 16.53
C THR A 76 -0.64 -2.64 17.55
N ASN A 77 0.64 -3.00 17.57
CA ASN A 77 1.63 -2.27 18.36
C ASN A 77 2.09 -1.02 17.59
N ILE A 78 2.19 0.13 18.27
CA ILE A 78 2.72 1.36 17.67
C ILE A 78 4.16 1.54 18.13
N CYS A 79 5.11 1.44 17.20
CA CYS A 79 6.52 1.74 17.42
C CYS A 79 6.81 3.17 16.94
N LEU A 80 7.54 3.96 17.73
CA LEU A 80 7.93 5.31 17.35
C LEU A 80 9.38 5.33 16.87
N ILE A 81 9.60 5.73 15.62
CA ILE A 81 10.95 5.87 15.03
C ILE A 81 11.30 7.37 14.91
N PRO A 82 12.45 7.83 15.45
CA PRO A 82 12.92 9.20 15.25
C PRO A 82 13.11 9.55 13.77
N LYS A 83 12.69 10.74 13.35
CA LYS A 83 12.94 11.29 12.00
C LYS A 83 14.28 12.03 11.89
N CYS A 84 14.85 12.42 13.04
CA CYS A 84 16.11 13.15 13.16
C CYS A 84 16.89 12.66 14.40
N GLU A 85 18.17 13.03 14.51
CA GLU A 85 19.06 12.54 15.57
C GLU A 85 18.60 12.92 16.99
N ASN A 86 18.08 14.14 17.17
CA ASN A 86 17.66 14.67 18.47
C ASN A 86 16.17 15.06 18.43
N PRO A 87 15.24 14.07 18.50
CA PRO A 87 13.81 14.36 18.48
C PRO A 87 13.39 15.05 19.78
N ASN A 88 12.78 16.24 19.67
CA ASN A 88 12.34 17.02 20.84
C ASN A 88 10.80 17.12 20.92
N SER A 89 10.08 16.60 19.94
CA SER A 89 8.62 16.61 19.91
C SER A 89 8.03 15.36 19.23
N MET A 90 6.75 15.08 19.46
CA MET A 90 6.03 14.00 18.77
C MET A 90 5.94 14.19 17.25
N LYS A 91 6.13 15.42 16.74
CA LYS A 91 6.20 15.67 15.28
C LYS A 91 7.48 15.11 14.67
N ASP A 92 8.53 14.98 15.48
CA ASP A 92 9.83 14.42 15.10
C ASP A 92 9.84 12.89 15.18
N MET A 93 8.75 12.29 15.67
CA MET A 93 8.56 10.83 15.69
C MET A 93 7.70 10.40 14.50
N ARG A 94 8.05 9.27 13.90
CA ARG A 94 7.25 8.55 12.92
C ARG A 94 6.61 7.35 13.59
N PRO A 95 5.27 7.33 13.79
CA PRO A 95 4.60 6.14 14.25
C PRO A 95 4.61 5.08 13.14
N ILE A 96 4.97 3.86 13.51
CA ILE A 96 4.92 2.66 12.67
C ILE A 96 3.99 1.65 13.33
N SER A 97 2.95 1.28 12.58
CA SER A 97 1.95 0.29 12.98
C SER A 97 2.45 -1.12 12.71
N LEU A 98 2.70 -1.89 13.77
CA LEU A 98 3.11 -3.29 13.70
C LEU A 98 1.86 -4.19 13.83
N CYS A 99 1.18 -4.40 12.71
CA CYS A 99 0.02 -5.30 12.64
C CYS A 99 0.46 -6.77 12.55
N ASN A 100 -0.42 -7.69 12.97
CA ASN A 100 -0.21 -9.14 12.82
C ASN A 100 0.01 -9.54 11.36
N VAL A 101 0.84 -10.55 11.12
CA VAL A 101 1.20 -10.96 9.75
C VAL A 101 0.01 -11.49 8.97
N LEU A 102 -0.89 -12.23 9.63
CA LEU A 102 -2.12 -12.73 8.99
C LEU A 102 -2.99 -11.59 8.44
N TYR A 103 -3.11 -10.48 9.16
CA TYR A 103 -3.81 -9.28 8.67
C TYR A 103 -3.11 -8.70 7.43
N LYS A 104 -1.77 -8.57 7.51
CA LYS A 104 -0.95 -8.08 6.40
C LYS A 104 -1.06 -8.99 5.17
N MET A 105 -1.20 -10.31 5.35
CA MET A 105 -1.31 -11.27 4.25
C MET A 105 -2.58 -11.02 3.45
N ILE A 106 -3.71 -10.86 4.13
CA ILE A 106 -5.00 -10.61 3.47
C ILE A 106 -5.01 -9.22 2.83
N SER A 107 -4.49 -8.21 3.53
CA SER A 107 -4.32 -6.86 2.96
C SER A 107 -3.45 -6.88 1.69
N LYS A 108 -2.38 -7.67 1.68
CA LYS A 108 -1.49 -7.84 0.53
C LYS A 108 -2.16 -8.58 -0.62
N LEU A 109 -2.94 -9.62 -0.33
CA LEU A 109 -3.76 -10.33 -1.32
C LEU A 109 -4.72 -9.36 -2.03
N LEU A 110 -5.48 -8.57 -1.25
CA LEU A 110 -6.41 -7.60 -1.81
C LEU A 110 -5.69 -6.50 -2.62
N ALA A 111 -4.54 -6.03 -2.12
CA ALA A 111 -3.71 -5.08 -2.85
C ALA A 111 -3.21 -5.65 -4.19
N ASN A 112 -2.82 -6.93 -4.22
CA ASN A 112 -2.39 -7.60 -5.45
C ASN A 112 -3.52 -7.69 -6.48
N ARG A 113 -4.78 -7.93 -6.04
CA ARG A 113 -5.93 -7.88 -6.95
C ARG A 113 -6.19 -6.49 -7.51
N LEU A 114 -6.16 -5.47 -6.65
CA LEU A 114 -6.39 -4.08 -7.05
C LEU A 114 -5.30 -3.56 -7.99
N LYS A 115 -4.06 -4.04 -7.82
CA LYS A 115 -2.91 -3.66 -8.62
C LYS A 115 -3.14 -3.82 -10.13
N GLU A 116 -3.88 -4.85 -10.53
CA GLU A 116 -4.18 -5.16 -11.93
C GLU A 116 -5.01 -4.06 -12.63
N CYS A 117 -5.82 -3.30 -11.89
CA CYS A 117 -6.71 -2.29 -12.46
C CYS A 117 -6.44 -0.85 -11.97
N ILE A 118 -5.66 -0.67 -10.89
CA ILE A 118 -5.43 0.65 -10.27
C ILE A 118 -4.85 1.67 -11.26
N GLY A 119 -3.98 1.22 -12.18
CA GLY A 119 -3.35 2.06 -13.20
C GLY A 119 -4.35 2.71 -14.17
N LYS A 120 -5.54 2.13 -14.36
CA LYS A 120 -6.64 2.69 -15.17
C LYS A 120 -7.49 3.70 -14.39
N CYS A 121 -7.44 3.62 -13.07
CA CYS A 121 -8.27 4.41 -12.16
C CYS A 121 -7.58 5.71 -11.72
N VAL A 122 -6.26 5.80 -11.85
CA VAL A 122 -5.45 6.96 -11.44
C VAL A 122 -4.82 7.65 -12.65
N SER A 123 -4.62 8.96 -12.55
CA SER A 123 -3.99 9.77 -13.61
C SER A 123 -2.55 9.32 -13.87
N GLU A 124 -2.01 9.57 -15.06
CA GLU A 124 -0.63 9.21 -15.42
C GLU A 124 0.41 9.92 -14.54
N GLU A 125 0.09 11.13 -14.07
CA GLU A 125 0.92 11.94 -13.17
C GLU A 125 0.97 11.40 -11.73
N GLN A 126 0.13 10.41 -11.40
CA GLN A 126 0.21 9.71 -10.11
C GLN A 126 1.25 8.58 -10.20
N SER A 127 2.51 8.90 -9.86
CA SER A 127 3.61 7.92 -9.91
C SER A 127 3.77 7.08 -8.65
N ALA A 128 3.36 7.59 -7.49
CA ALA A 128 3.55 6.87 -6.23
C ALA A 128 2.60 5.67 -6.12
N PHE A 129 3.13 4.53 -5.66
CA PHE A 129 2.39 3.29 -5.38
C PHE A 129 1.69 2.64 -6.59
N VAL A 130 2.08 3.00 -7.81
CA VAL A 130 1.63 2.35 -9.05
C VAL A 130 2.80 1.61 -9.67
N GLU A 131 2.63 0.33 -9.99
CA GLU A 131 3.70 -0.47 -10.60
C GLU A 131 4.11 0.12 -11.96
N GLY A 132 5.42 0.08 -12.23
CA GLY A 132 5.99 0.56 -13.49
C GLY A 132 6.13 2.08 -13.59
N ARG A 133 5.69 2.85 -12.57
CA ARG A 133 5.85 4.31 -12.53
C ARG A 133 6.97 4.73 -11.58
N SER A 134 7.74 5.74 -11.97
CA SER A 134 8.84 6.24 -11.15
C SER A 134 8.53 7.63 -10.61
N ILE A 135 8.95 7.89 -9.37
CA ILE A 135 8.89 9.24 -8.80
C ILE A 135 9.83 10.22 -9.54
N LEU A 136 10.84 9.69 -10.24
CA LEU A 136 11.74 10.49 -11.06
C LEU A 136 11.00 11.15 -12.23
N ASP A 137 9.98 10.51 -12.78
CA ASP A 137 9.17 11.07 -13.88
C ASP A 137 8.47 12.36 -13.42
N ASN A 138 7.90 12.33 -12.21
CA ASN A 138 7.27 13.51 -11.60
C ASN A 138 8.28 14.62 -11.29
N ALA A 139 9.51 14.27 -10.90
CA ALA A 139 10.58 15.24 -10.70
C ALA A 139 10.97 15.93 -12.02
N LEU A 140 11.07 15.17 -13.12
CA LEU A 140 11.36 15.72 -14.45
C LEU A 140 10.24 16.65 -14.94
N ILE A 141 8.98 16.25 -14.78
CA ILE A 141 7.82 17.09 -15.12
C ILE A 141 7.86 18.40 -14.32
N ALA A 142 8.16 18.34 -13.02
CA ALA A 142 8.28 19.54 -12.19
C ALA A 142 9.42 20.46 -12.65
N ILE A 143 10.57 19.91 -13.04
CA ILE A 143 11.70 20.67 -13.59
C ILE A 143 11.30 21.38 -14.89
N GLU A 144 10.64 20.69 -15.82
CA GLU A 144 10.17 21.27 -17.08
C GLU A 144 9.14 22.38 -16.86
N ILE A 145 8.19 22.19 -15.94
CA ILE A 145 7.22 23.23 -15.56
C ILE A 145 7.95 24.48 -15.04
N ILE A 146 8.89 24.32 -14.11
CA ILE A 146 9.67 25.44 -13.56
C ILE A 146 10.49 26.12 -14.67
N HIS A 147 11.08 25.34 -15.56
CA HIS A 147 11.88 25.85 -16.67
C HIS A 147 11.03 26.64 -17.67
N ALA A 148 9.84 26.15 -18.03
CA ALA A 148 8.88 26.85 -18.87
C ALA A 148 8.44 28.19 -18.24
N LEU A 149 8.12 28.18 -16.94
CA LEU A 149 7.78 29.39 -16.19
C LEU A 149 8.91 30.43 -16.21
N LYS A 150 10.16 29.99 -16.03
CA LYS A 150 11.34 30.88 -16.10
C LYS A 150 11.54 31.48 -17.49
N ARG A 151 11.24 30.74 -18.56
CA ARG A 151 11.37 31.22 -19.95
C ARG A 151 10.25 32.16 -20.37
N LYS A 152 9.08 32.08 -19.73
CA LYS A 152 7.91 32.91 -20.04
C LYS A 152 8.04 34.33 -19.45
N THR A 153 8.94 35.13 -20.04
CA THR A 153 9.25 36.52 -19.61
C THR A 153 8.37 37.59 -20.25
N ARG A 154 7.52 37.24 -21.22
CA ARG A 154 6.65 38.17 -21.97
C ARG A 154 5.26 37.56 -22.17
N GLY A 155 4.24 38.42 -22.27
CA GLY A 155 2.85 38.04 -22.53
C GLY A 155 1.88 38.64 -21.51
N ARG A 156 0.58 38.63 -21.84
CA ARG A 156 -0.48 39.20 -20.98
C ARG A 156 -1.03 38.21 -19.93
N LYS A 157 -0.74 36.91 -20.09
CA LYS A 157 -1.20 35.84 -19.17
C LYS A 157 -0.05 35.38 -18.28
N GLY A 158 -0.15 35.66 -16.98
CA GLY A 158 0.74 35.10 -15.96
C GLY A 158 0.43 33.63 -15.70
N GLU A 159 1.45 32.86 -15.32
CA GLU A 159 1.33 31.46 -14.90
C GLU A 159 1.95 31.31 -13.51
N ILE A 160 1.40 30.40 -12.71
CA ILE A 160 1.88 30.13 -11.35
C ILE A 160 1.97 28.61 -11.15
N ALA A 161 2.97 28.17 -10.40
CA ALA A 161 3.05 26.81 -9.88
C ALA A 161 2.57 26.79 -8.43
N LEU A 162 1.69 25.85 -8.10
CA LEU A 162 1.19 25.65 -6.74
C LEU A 162 1.72 24.33 -6.19
N LYS A 163 2.41 24.39 -5.05
CA LYS A 163 2.85 23.22 -4.29
C LYS A 163 1.98 23.09 -3.04
N ILE A 164 1.16 22.03 -3.00
CA ILE A 164 0.28 21.71 -1.88
C ILE A 164 0.85 20.49 -1.16
N ASP A 165 0.84 20.51 0.17
CA ASP A 165 1.19 19.37 1.01
C ASP A 165 0.05 19.10 2.00
N ILE A 166 -0.19 17.82 2.30
CA ILE A 166 -1.27 17.37 3.18
C ILE A 166 -0.64 16.79 4.45
N SER A 167 -0.96 17.38 5.60
CA SER A 167 -0.51 16.84 6.88
C SER A 167 -1.24 15.53 7.20
N LYS A 168 -0.48 14.48 7.53
CA LYS A 168 -1.00 13.17 7.98
C LYS A 168 -1.93 12.50 6.95
N ALA A 169 -1.33 11.94 5.91
CA ALA A 169 -2.06 11.25 4.85
C ALA A 169 -2.70 9.90 5.25
N TYR A 170 -2.39 9.40 6.45
CA TYR A 170 -2.87 8.15 7.03
C TYR A 170 -3.29 8.37 8.48
#